data_AF-A0A8J6TPL3-F1
#
_entry.id   AF-A0A8J6TPL3-F1
#
_cell.length_a   1.000
_cell.length_b   1.000
_cell.length_c   1.000
_cell.angle_alpha   90.00
_cell.angle_beta   90.00
_cell.angle_gamma   90.00
#
_symmetry.space_group_name_H-M   'P 1'
#
loop_
_entity.id
_entity.type
_entity.pdbx_description
1 polymer ?
#
loop_
_entity_poly.entity_id
_entity_poly.type
_entity_poly.pdbx_seq_one_letter_code
_entity_poly.pdbx_strand_id
1 'polypeptide(L)'
;MALKKCALGVAWTSGLVSIAITFLLFTFFDPAEMVEMLQLNVDPGIFRMKAYAFMIALVWLVLAASVAMNCFYRSLRNSTCGCGPDEGNK
;
A
#
# COMPACT_ATOMS: atom_id res chain seq x y z
N MET A 1 -10.49 12.55 18.58
CA MET A 1 -10.54 11.07 18.51
C MET A 1 -10.91 10.52 17.13
N ALA A 2 -11.61 11.27 16.26
CA ALA A 2 -11.99 10.83 14.90
C ALA A 2 -10.81 10.60 13.94
N LEU A 3 -9.74 11.41 14.07
CA LEU A 3 -8.54 11.35 13.22
C LEU A 3 -7.82 9.99 13.29
N LYS A 4 -7.72 9.41 14.50
CA LYS A 4 -7.14 8.08 14.71
C LYS A 4 -7.97 6.97 14.06
N LYS A 5 -9.30 7.09 14.07
CA LYS A 5 -10.21 6.11 13.44
C LYS A 5 -10.15 6.16 11.91
N CYS A 6 -10.06 7.36 11.32
CA CYS A 6 -9.84 7.52 9.88
C CYS A 6 -8.48 6.99 9.44
N ALA A 7 -7.41 7.30 10.18
CA ALA A 7 -6.07 6.78 9.88
C ALA A 7 -6.03 5.24 9.92
N LEU A 8 -6.70 4.63 10.91
CA LEU A 8 -6.78 3.17 11.01
C LEU A 8 -7.61 2.55 9.87
N GLY A 9 -8.72 3.20 9.49
CA GLY A 9 -9.54 2.79 8.35
C GLY A 9 -8.76 2.83 7.04
N VAL A 10 -8.05 3.93 6.78
CA VAL A 10 -7.20 4.09 5.59
C VAL A 10 -6.06 3.08 5.58
N ALA A 11 -5.36 2.89 6.71
CA ALA A 11 -4.27 1.93 6.82
C ALA A 11 -4.75 0.50 6.54
N TRP A 12 -5.94 0.14 7.06
CA TRP A 12 -6.56 -1.15 6.82
C TRP A 12 -6.98 -1.35 5.36
N THR A 13 -7.68 -0.38 4.77
CA THR A 13 -8.14 -0.49 3.37
C THR A 13 -6.97 -0.48 2.40
N SER A 14 -5.97 0.37 2.62
CA SER A 14 -4.75 0.39 1.79
C SER A 14 -3.93 -0.90 1.89
N GLY A 15 -3.95 -1.57 3.05
CA GLY A 15 -3.32 -2.88 3.23
C GLY A 15 -4.05 -4.00 2.48
N LEU A 16 -5.39 -4.00 2.49
CA LEU A 16 -6.16 -4.96 1.69
C LEU A 16 -5.97 -4.74 0.18
N VAL A 17 -5.97 -3.48 -0.24
CA VAL A 17 -5.74 -3.12 -1.65
C VAL A 17 -4.34 -3.49 -2.09
N SER A 18 -3.31 -3.29 -1.24
CA SER A 18 -1.95 -3.69 -1.59
C SER A 18 -1.85 -5.20 -1.77
N ILE A 19 -2.42 -6.01 -0.87
CA ILE A 19 -2.46 -7.46 -1.01
C ILE A 19 -3.13 -7.88 -2.33
N ALA A 20 -4.28 -7.29 -2.68
CA ALA A 20 -4.99 -7.61 -3.91
C ALA A 20 -4.18 -7.26 -5.18
N ILE A 21 -3.56 -6.07 -5.21
CA ILE A 21 -2.70 -5.65 -6.32
C ILE A 21 -1.51 -6.57 -6.44
N THR A 22 -0.85 -6.86 -5.33
CA THR A 22 0.33 -7.73 -5.32
C THR A 22 -0.02 -9.14 -5.77
N PHE A 23 -1.16 -9.69 -5.33
CA PHE A 23 -1.65 -11.00 -5.79
C PHE A 23 -1.89 -11.02 -7.31
N LEU A 24 -2.53 -9.98 -7.87
CA LEU A 24 -2.72 -9.85 -9.32
C LEU A 24 -1.38 -9.76 -10.05
N LEU A 25 -0.43 -8.96 -9.55
CA LEU A 25 0.90 -8.80 -10.15
C LEU A 25 1.64 -10.13 -10.22
N PHE A 26 1.58 -10.91 -9.14
CA PHE A 26 2.19 -12.23 -9.05
C PHE A 26 1.47 -13.31 -9.85
N THR A 27 0.24 -13.05 -10.31
CA THR A 27 -0.42 -13.92 -11.30
C THR A 27 0.24 -13.82 -12.67
N PHE A 28 0.91 -12.70 -12.98
CA PHE A 28 1.62 -12.49 -14.24
C PHE A 28 3.14 -12.66 -14.13
N PHE A 29 3.72 -12.40 -12.96
CA PHE A 29 5.17 -12.46 -12.71
C PHE A 29 5.47 -13.34 -11.51
N ASP A 30 5.93 -14.59 -11.71
CA ASP A 30 6.36 -15.44 -10.59
C ASP A 30 7.84 -15.15 -10.23
N PRO A 31 8.14 -14.74 -8.98
CA PRO A 31 9.50 -14.40 -8.59
C PRO A 31 10.42 -15.61 -8.54
N ALA A 32 9.91 -16.86 -8.54
CA ALA A 32 10.78 -18.02 -8.69
C ALA A 32 11.34 -18.18 -10.10
N GLU A 33 10.58 -17.83 -11.15
CA GLU A 33 11.14 -17.86 -12.51
C GLU A 33 12.30 -16.86 -12.63
N MET A 34 12.22 -15.72 -11.93
CA MET A 34 13.32 -14.76 -11.87
C MET A 34 14.58 -15.31 -11.19
N VAL A 35 14.45 -16.17 -10.16
CA VAL A 35 15.60 -16.79 -9.48
C VAL A 35 16.34 -17.73 -10.42
N GLU A 36 15.59 -18.52 -11.18
CA GLU A 36 16.15 -19.44 -12.18
C GLU A 36 16.83 -18.67 -13.32
N MET A 37 16.22 -17.60 -13.80
CA MET A 37 16.80 -16.75 -14.85
C MET A 37 18.05 -15.99 -14.40
N LEU A 38 18.14 -15.55 -13.13
CA LEU A 38 19.31 -14.85 -12.60
C LEU A 38 20.39 -15.77 -12.02
N GLN A 39 20.22 -17.10 -12.07
CA GLN A 39 21.12 -18.08 -11.44
C GLN A 39 21.44 -17.76 -9.97
N LEU A 40 20.44 -17.29 -9.21
CA LEU A 40 20.65 -16.97 -7.80
C LEU A 40 20.78 -18.26 -6.98
N ASN A 41 21.91 -18.43 -6.28
CA ASN A 41 22.16 -19.59 -5.41
C ASN A 41 21.40 -19.47 -4.08
N VAL A 42 20.08 -19.40 -4.15
CA VAL A 42 19.19 -19.17 -3.00
C VAL A 42 17.97 -20.07 -3.13
N ASP A 43 17.46 -20.60 -2.02
CA ASP A 43 16.24 -21.41 -2.02
C ASP A 43 15.05 -20.64 -2.63
N PRO A 44 14.44 -21.15 -3.71
CA PRO A 44 13.40 -20.44 -4.43
C PRO A 44 12.15 -20.19 -3.58
N GLY A 45 11.87 -21.08 -2.61
CA GLY A 45 10.77 -20.90 -1.66
C GLY A 45 10.95 -19.71 -0.71
N ILE A 46 12.17 -19.50 -0.21
CA ILE A 46 12.49 -18.38 0.69
C ILE A 46 12.50 -17.07 -0.09
N PHE A 47 13.04 -17.09 -1.31
CA PHE A 47 13.05 -15.92 -2.18
C PHE A 47 11.63 -15.46 -2.53
N ARG A 48 10.75 -16.41 -2.91
CA ARG A 48 9.32 -16.15 -3.14
C ARG A 48 8.69 -15.41 -1.95
N MET A 49 8.78 -15.97 -0.74
CA MET A 49 8.24 -15.34 0.48
C MET A 49 8.76 -13.91 0.70
N LYS A 50 10.06 -13.69 0.50
CA LYS A 50 10.67 -12.37 0.65
C LYS A 50 10.20 -11.38 -0.41
N ALA A 51 10.11 -11.80 -1.66
CA ALA A 51 9.61 -10.98 -2.75
C ALA A 51 8.14 -10.58 -2.52
N TYR A 52 7.30 -11.52 -2.10
CA TYR A 52 5.90 -11.26 -1.73
C TYR A 52 5.80 -10.21 -0.62
N ALA A 53 6.48 -10.44 0.50
CA ALA A 53 6.44 -9.53 1.65
C ALA A 53 6.95 -8.13 1.29
N PHE A 54 8.04 -8.06 0.51
CA PHE A 54 8.64 -6.80 0.10
C PHE A 54 7.71 -6.01 -0.84
N MET A 55 7.12 -6.66 -1.84
CA MET A 55 6.20 -6.02 -2.77
C MET A 55 4.92 -5.54 -2.08
N ILE A 56 4.35 -6.34 -1.19
CA ILE A 56 3.16 -5.93 -0.40
C ILE A 56 3.51 -4.70 0.44
N ALA A 57 4.65 -4.69 1.13
CA ALA A 57 5.08 -3.57 1.97
C ALA A 57 5.32 -2.30 1.14
N LEU A 58 5.99 -2.40 -0.01
CA LEU A 58 6.24 -1.26 -0.89
C LEU A 58 4.94 -0.67 -1.45
N VAL A 59 4.06 -1.52 -2.01
CA VAL A 59 2.79 -1.08 -2.55
C VAL A 59 1.95 -0.43 -1.45
N TRP A 60 1.92 -1.03 -0.25
CA TRP A 60 1.21 -0.46 0.88
C TRP A 60 1.75 0.92 1.30
N LEU A 61 3.07 1.08 1.35
CA LEU A 61 3.71 2.35 1.71
C LEU A 61 3.42 3.43 0.67
N VAL A 62 3.44 3.10 -0.63
CA VAL A 62 3.08 4.03 -1.72
C VAL A 62 1.63 4.48 -1.62
N LEU A 63 0.70 3.55 -1.35
CA LEU A 63 -0.71 3.86 -1.15
C LEU A 63 -0.91 4.75 0.09
N ALA A 64 -0.26 4.42 1.20
CA ALA A 64 -0.31 5.24 2.42
C ALA A 64 0.26 6.65 2.19
N ALA A 65 1.40 6.76 1.50
CA ALA A 65 2.02 8.03 1.14
C ALA A 65 1.12 8.86 0.20
N SER A 66 0.46 8.20 -0.76
CA SER A 66 -0.49 8.86 -1.68
C SER A 66 -1.67 9.46 -0.92
N VAL A 67 -2.21 8.77 0.09
CA VAL A 67 -3.29 9.32 0.92
C VAL A 67 -2.78 10.48 1.79
N ALA A 68 -1.59 10.35 2.39
CA ALA A 68 -0.97 11.42 3.17
C ALA A 68 -0.72 12.69 2.33
N MET A 69 -0.19 12.53 1.11
CA MET A 69 0.02 13.64 0.17
C MET A 69 -1.30 14.27 -0.28
N ASN A 70 -2.32 13.48 -0.62
CA ASN A 70 -3.64 14.02 -0.97
C ASN A 70 -4.25 14.85 0.17
N CYS A 71 -4.11 14.38 1.40
CA CYS A 71 -4.51 15.13 2.59
C CYS A 71 -3.71 16.43 2.76
N PHE A 72 -2.39 16.38 2.56
CA PHE A 72 -1.52 17.55 2.65
C PHE A 72 -1.86 18.61 1.59
N TYR A 73 -2.02 18.20 0.32
CA TYR A 73 -2.45 19.10 -0.76
C TYR A 73 -3.84 19.68 -0.52
N ARG A 74 -4.78 18.88 0.01
CA ARG A 74 -6.12 19.38 0.36
C ARG A 74 -6.07 20.40 1.50
N SER A 75 -5.19 20.19 2.49
CA SER A 75 -4.96 21.13 3.59
C SER A 75 -4.21 22.41 3.19
N LEU A 76 -3.40 22.37 2.12
CA LEU A 76 -2.80 23.57 1.53
C LEU A 76 -3.83 24.38 0.75
N ARG A 77 -4.79 23.71 0.09
CA ARG A 77 -5.80 24.34 -0.75
C ARG A 77 -6.99 24.90 0.04
N ASN A 78 -7.46 24.16 1.04
CA ASN A 78 -8.40 24.63 2.05
C ASN A 78 -7.61 24.79 3.34
N SER A 79 -7.51 25.99 3.90
CA SER A 79 -6.78 26.31 5.15
C SER A 79 -7.34 25.62 6.42
N THR A 80 -8.04 24.49 6.27
CA THR A 80 -8.73 23.71 7.29
C THR A 80 -8.31 22.26 7.14
N CYS A 81 -7.48 21.77 8.06
CA CYS A 81 -7.02 20.39 8.13
C CYS A 81 -8.20 19.42 8.28
N GLY A 82 -8.57 18.70 7.22
CA GLY A 82 -9.65 17.71 7.27
C GLY A 82 -9.43 16.53 6.32
N CYS A 83 -8.86 15.44 6.81
CA CYS A 83 -9.00 14.11 6.21
C CYS A 83 -10.29 13.47 6.77
N GLY A 84 -11.46 13.91 6.31
CA GLY A 84 -12.75 13.40 6.77
C GLY A 84 -13.89 13.87 5.85
N PRO A 85 -15.01 13.14 5.80
CA PRO A 85 -16.17 13.54 4.99
C PRO A 85 -16.67 14.90 5.47
N ASP A 86 -16.96 15.79 4.53
CA ASP A 86 -17.52 17.11 4.75
C ASP A 86 -18.73 17.04 5.72
N GLU A 87 -18.55 17.47 6.97
CA GLU A 87 -19.66 17.92 7.82
C GLU A 87 -20.13 19.29 7.31
N GLY A 88 -20.79 19.25 6.16
CA GLY A 88 -21.60 20.35 5.64
C GLY A 88 -23.06 19.91 5.61
N ASN A 89 -23.69 19.69 6.77
CA ASN A 89 -25.14 19.91 6.94
C ASN A 89 -25.56 19.78 8.42
N LYS A 90 -25.71 20.91 9.12
CA LYS A 90 -26.83 21.22 10.00
C LYS A 90 -26.75 22.67 10.45
#